data_AF-A0A401QDG1-F1
#
_entry.id   AF-A0A401QDG1-F1
#
_cell.length_a   1.000
_cell.length_b   1.000
_cell.length_c   1.000
_cell.angle_alpha   90.00
_cell.angle_beta   90.00
_cell.angle_gamma   90.00
#
_symmetry.space_group_name_H-M   'P 1'
#
loop_
_entity.id
_entity.type
_entity.pdbx_description
1 polymer ?
#
loop_
_entity_poly.entity_id
_entity_poly.type
_entity_poly.pdbx_seq_one_letter_code
_entity_poly.pdbx_strand_id
1 'polypeptide(L)'
;PFVETRAAVHGLNMYQEIGFQKDSQDEFKASQSIHMDCYRWVKRDSYLPVGSQNLKAAAKAKLGYDPVELDPEDMCRMATEEPQ
;
A
#
# COMPACT_ATOMS: atom_id res chain seq x y z
N PRO A 1 -0.61 -4.55 -7.66
CA PRO A 1 -0.15 -4.61 -9.07
C PRO A 1 1.37 -4.75 -9.18
N PHE A 2 2.17 -3.93 -8.47
CA PHE A 2 3.63 -4.00 -8.51
C PHE A 2 4.17 -5.41 -8.21
N VAL A 3 3.73 -6.03 -7.11
CA VAL A 3 4.17 -7.38 -6.69
C VAL A 3 3.82 -8.45 -7.73
N GLU A 4 2.59 -8.45 -8.26
CA GLU A 4 2.14 -9.38 -9.31
C GLU A 4 3.02 -9.27 -10.57
N THR A 5 3.29 -8.05 -11.04
CA THR A 5 4.14 -7.83 -12.22
C THR A 5 5.58 -8.30 -11.98
N ARG A 6 6.13 -8.03 -10.79
CA ARG A 6 7.47 -8.52 -10.43
C ARG A 6 7.51 -10.05 -10.34
N ALA A 7 6.49 -10.68 -9.76
CA ALA A 7 6.37 -12.14 -9.71
C ALA A 7 6.37 -12.74 -11.13
N ALA A 8 5.58 -12.16 -12.05
CA ALA A 8 5.53 -12.62 -13.44
C ALA A 8 6.88 -12.53 -14.16
N VAL A 9 7.68 -11.47 -13.93
CA VAL A 9 9.05 -11.34 -14.47
C VAL A 9 9.96 -12.48 -14.02
N HIS A 10 9.72 -13.02 -12.82
CA HIS A 10 10.47 -14.15 -12.26
C HIS A 10 9.81 -15.51 -12.51
N GLY A 11 8.81 -15.59 -13.40
CA GLY A 11 8.13 -16.84 -13.75
C GLY A 11 7.18 -17.36 -12.66
N LEU A 12 6.83 -16.53 -11.68
CA LEU A 12 5.94 -16.88 -10.58
C LEU A 12 4.51 -16.44 -10.89
N ASN A 13 3.53 -17.29 -10.60
CA ASN A 13 2.11 -16.98 -10.73
C ASN A 13 1.52 -16.65 -9.35
N MET A 14 1.25 -15.37 -9.08
CA MET A 14 0.79 -14.93 -7.75
C MET A 14 -0.51 -15.61 -7.28
N TYR A 15 -1.41 -15.97 -8.20
CA TYR A 15 -2.62 -16.71 -7.85
C TYR A 15 -2.32 -18.14 -7.42
N GLN A 16 -1.40 -18.84 -8.10
CA GLN A 16 -0.99 -20.18 -7.70
C GLN A 16 -0.20 -20.18 -6.39
N GLU A 17 0.66 -19.18 -6.18
CA GLU A 17 1.51 -19.10 -5.00
C GLU A 17 0.72 -18.72 -3.73
N ILE A 18 -0.15 -17.70 -3.82
CA ILE A 18 -0.80 -17.11 -2.62
C ILE A 18 -2.30 -16.85 -2.80
N GLY A 19 -2.91 -17.27 -3.91
CA GLY A 19 -4.36 -17.17 -4.15
C GLY A 19 -4.91 -15.77 -4.39
N PHE A 20 -4.06 -14.76 -4.55
CA PHE A 20 -4.48 -13.40 -4.90
C PHE A 20 -4.53 -13.21 -6.41
N GLN A 21 -5.61 -12.61 -6.88
CA GLN A 21 -5.78 -12.18 -8.27
C GLN A 21 -6.65 -10.92 -8.34
N LYS A 22 -6.61 -10.24 -9.48
CA LYS A 22 -7.49 -9.09 -9.76
C LYS A 22 -8.91 -9.56 -10.04
N ASP A 23 -9.90 -8.81 -9.55
CA ASP A 23 -11.29 -8.95 -9.95
C ASP A 23 -11.65 -8.05 -11.14
N SER A 24 -12.93 -7.96 -11.48
CA SER A 24 -13.42 -7.10 -12.57
C SER A 24 -13.28 -5.59 -12.30
N GLN A 25 -12.91 -5.20 -11.07
CA GLN A 25 -12.67 -3.81 -10.66
C GLN A 25 -11.17 -3.50 -10.54
N ASP A 26 -10.30 -4.39 -11.02
CA ASP A 26 -8.84 -4.30 -10.90
C ASP A 26 -8.33 -4.31 -9.45
N GLU A 27 -9.13 -4.84 -8.51
CA GLU A 27 -8.78 -4.96 -7.10
C GLU A 27 -8.27 -6.37 -6.78
N PHE A 28 -7.22 -6.45 -5.96
CA PHE A 28 -6.67 -7.74 -5.53
C PHE A 28 -7.56 -8.37 -4.46
N LYS A 29 -8.02 -9.60 -4.72
CA LYS A 29 -8.87 -10.39 -3.83
C LYS A 29 -8.38 -11.84 -3.79
N ALA A 30 -8.69 -12.52 -2.70
CA ALA A 30 -8.41 -13.93 -2.48
C ALA A 30 -9.59 -14.59 -1.76
N SER A 31 -9.80 -15.89 -1.98
CA SER A 31 -10.89 -16.63 -1.30
C SER A 31 -10.56 -16.92 0.17
N GLN A 32 -9.29 -17.18 0.47
CA GLN A 32 -8.80 -17.51 1.80
C GLN A 32 -8.42 -16.29 2.66
N SER A 33 -8.35 -15.09 2.08
CA SER A 33 -7.93 -13.88 2.82
C SER A 33 -8.56 -12.61 2.26
N ILE A 34 -8.99 -11.72 3.16
CA ILE A 34 -9.61 -10.45 2.79
C ILE A 34 -8.53 -9.39 2.63
N HIS A 35 -8.50 -8.74 1.47
CA HIS A 35 -7.65 -7.57 1.24
C HIS A 35 -8.27 -6.31 1.86
N MET A 36 -7.75 -5.91 3.02
CA MET A 36 -8.22 -4.72 3.74
C MET A 36 -7.41 -3.48 3.34
N ASP A 37 -7.79 -2.83 2.24
CA ASP A 37 -7.21 -1.55 1.84
C ASP A 37 -7.73 -0.41 2.73
N CYS A 38 -6.97 -0.05 3.77
CA CYS A 38 -7.31 1.02 4.71
C CYS A 38 -7.57 2.37 4.02
N TYR A 39 -7.00 2.62 2.84
CA TYR A 39 -7.25 3.88 2.13
C TYR A 39 -8.70 3.99 1.65
N ARG A 40 -9.40 2.86 1.40
CA ARG A 40 -10.84 2.85 1.10
C ARG A 40 -11.66 3.37 2.28
N TRP A 41 -11.34 2.93 3.49
CA TRP A 41 -11.97 3.45 4.71
C TRP A 41 -11.63 4.93 4.92
N VAL A 42 -10.37 5.32 4.69
CA VAL A 42 -9.96 6.73 4.81
C VAL A 42 -10.82 7.63 3.92
N LYS A 43 -11.02 7.27 2.65
CA LYS A 43 -11.83 8.08 1.73
C LYS A 43 -13.32 8.12 2.09
N ARG A 44 -13.86 7.01 2.62
CA ARG A 44 -15.31 6.85 2.82
C ARG A 44 -15.77 7.32 4.20
N ASP A 45 -15.07 6.93 5.25
CA ASP A 45 -15.58 6.93 6.62
C ASP A 45 -14.71 7.73 7.60
N SER A 46 -13.52 8.20 7.20
CA SER A 46 -12.63 8.90 8.14
C SER A 46 -13.07 10.32 8.50
N TYR A 47 -13.96 10.92 7.69
CA TYR A 47 -14.32 12.34 7.72
C TYR A 47 -13.14 13.31 7.58
N LEU A 48 -11.99 12.84 7.08
CA LEU A 48 -10.84 13.70 6.81
C LEU A 48 -11.04 14.47 5.50
N PRO A 49 -10.67 15.77 5.47
CA PRO A 49 -10.65 16.52 4.22
C PRO A 49 -9.66 15.86 3.25
N VAL A 50 -9.91 15.99 1.94
CA VAL A 50 -9.11 15.33 0.88
C VAL A 50 -7.60 15.61 1.05
N GLY A 51 -7.22 16.83 1.44
CA GLY A 51 -5.82 17.21 1.70
C GLY A 51 -5.15 16.49 2.87
N SER A 52 -5.92 15.83 3.74
CA SER A 52 -5.45 15.09 4.92
C SER A 52 -5.65 13.58 4.81
N GLN A 53 -5.92 13.05 3.60
CA GLN A 53 -6.11 11.62 3.37
C GLN A 53 -4.81 10.86 3.04
N ASN A 54 -3.67 11.56 2.95
CA ASN A 54 -2.37 10.91 2.85
C ASN A 54 -2.02 10.17 4.15
N LEU A 55 -1.10 9.21 4.07
CA LEU A 55 -0.75 8.33 5.20
C LEU A 55 -0.28 9.11 6.43
N LYS A 56 0.57 10.14 6.25
CA LYS A 56 1.11 10.95 7.35
C LYS A 56 0.01 11.69 8.11
N ALA A 57 -0.83 12.43 7.40
CA ALA A 57 -1.93 13.19 7.98
C ALA A 57 -2.99 12.27 8.62
N ALA A 58 -3.31 11.15 7.97
CA ALA A 58 -4.24 10.17 8.50
C ALA A 58 -3.71 9.52 9.80
N ALA A 59 -2.43 9.15 9.85
CA ALA A 59 -1.79 8.61 11.06
C ALA A 59 -1.78 9.64 12.19
N LYS A 60 -1.40 10.89 11.92
CA LYS A 60 -1.43 11.96 12.92
C LYS A 60 -2.83 12.19 13.49
N ALA A 61 -3.85 12.21 12.62
CA ALA A 61 -5.23 12.45 13.03
C ALA A 61 -5.89 11.27 13.75
N LYS A 62 -5.55 10.01 13.40
CA LYS A 62 -6.23 8.81 13.92
C LYS A 62 -5.43 8.04 14.97
N LEU A 63 -4.10 8.16 14.97
CA LEU A 63 -3.19 7.42 15.86
C LEU A 63 -2.43 8.34 16.84
N GLY A 64 -2.46 9.66 16.64
CA GLY A 64 -1.96 10.63 17.62
C GLY A 64 -0.44 10.77 17.72
N TYR A 65 0.32 10.32 16.71
CA TYR A 65 1.77 10.53 16.63
C TYR A 65 2.16 11.14 15.27
N ASP A 66 3.36 11.71 15.17
CA ASP A 66 3.90 12.24 13.91
C ASP A 66 4.85 11.19 13.28
N PRO A 67 4.47 10.53 12.17
CA PRO A 67 5.32 9.54 11.53
C PRO A 67 6.57 10.18 10.90
N VAL A 68 7.63 9.39 10.80
CA VAL A 68 8.82 9.75 10.00
C VAL A 68 8.40 10.00 8.56
N GLU A 69 8.94 11.08 7.98
CA GLU A 69 8.74 11.45 6.59
C GLU A 69 10.07 11.39 5.86
N LEU A 70 10.05 10.82 4.66
CA LEU A 70 11.19 10.70 3.77
C LEU A 70 10.75 11.16 2.39
N ASP A 71 11.57 11.99 1.74
CA ASP A 71 11.33 12.40 0.36
C ASP A 71 11.42 11.17 -0.56
N PRO A 72 10.40 10.88 -1.39
CA PRO A 72 10.45 9.80 -2.36
C PRO A 72 11.70 9.81 -3.26
N GLU A 73 12.24 10.99 -3.59
CA GLU A 73 13.43 11.13 -4.45
C GLU A 73 14.71 10.68 -3.73
N ASP A 74 14.73 10.73 -2.39
CA ASP A 74 15.86 10.27 -1.59
C ASP A 74 15.84 8.76 -1.33
N MET A 75 14.68 8.10 -1.42
CA MET A 75 14.50 6.69 -1.06
C MET A 75 15.50 5.74 -1.76
N CYS A 76 15.73 5.93 -3.07
CA CYS A 76 16.62 5.07 -3.84
C CYS A 76 18.10 5.29 -3.49
N ARG A 77 18.52 6.54 -3.27
CA ARG A 77 19.88 6.89 -2.86
C ARG A 77 20.17 6.35 -1.46
N MET A 78 19.26 6.61 -0.52
CA MET A 78 19.39 6.17 0.87
C MET A 78 19.40 4.66 1.01
N ALA A 79 18.75 3.90 0.13
CA ALA A 79 18.85 2.44 0.13
C ALA A 79 20.31 1.93 0.04
N THR A 80 21.23 2.72 -0.54
CA THR A 80 22.66 2.40 -0.59
C THR A 80 23.47 3.14 0.48
N GLU A 81 23.21 4.43 0.67
CA GLU A 81 24.04 5.30 1.51
C GLU A 81 23.67 5.24 3.00
N GLU A 82 22.38 5.11 3.31
CA GLU A 82 21.81 5.22 4.65
C GLU A 82 20.65 4.21 4.82
N PRO A 83 20.92 2.89 4.84
CA PRO A 83 19.88 1.86 4.82
C PRO A 83 19.17 1.65 6.17
N GLN A 84 19.60 2.33 7.24
CA GLN A 84 19.03 2.24 8.58
C GLN A 84 17.90 3.26 8.77
#